data_AF-A0A9N9AHN6-F1
#
_entry.id   AF-A0A9N9AHN6-F1
#
_cell.length_a   1.000
_cell.length_b   1.000
_cell.length_c   1.000
_cell.angle_alpha   90.00
_cell.angle_beta   90.00
_cell.angle_gamma   90.00
#
_symmetry.space_group_name_H-M   'P 1'
#
loop_
_entity.id
_entity.type
_entity.pdbx_description
1 polymer ?
#
loop_
_entity_poly.entity_id
_entity_poly.type
_entity_poly.pdbx_seq_one_letter_code
_entity_poly.pdbx_strand_id
1 'polypeptide(L)'
;MPQEPKPKKKRVPITALTKRNICIKKRDNAKLRDEDLAREYGLDRSTITKILKNREKWLAIDPNSNNAKQKTQKSPKFPQIEESLATWLDMVLGEGAAVSDMQLQEKALEIAQTYGIRNEFQASNGWISKFKLRHQFRSGESPGAGDVSLQVNQQPTIPGTSVLSPAEHSYVNLFPTTYPHTNSKANQTNTLSLGTSTPSPFIPYGASHPTPMGTSYSPSRIYPIPSSITPNFSIENTAFLFCDYQNDIIGMNQNSQTLNQFLSRSRQLFRAVHQARQKRNSITSVSIGTSFRPGYPEVSPNNQNFVLLKLYGRLIEGTKGAEFIDGLVPAETEDDIVIKKRRLDAFYNTDLKMILESRNIKHIVLAGINTGGVILSTTRSACDMDFRITVVKECCFDGSETVQNVLMDEIFPRQGIAAMNVDVILNELR
;
A
#
# COMPACT_ATOMS: atom_id res chain seq x y z
N MET A 1 -57.70 -6.40 -43.87
CA MET A 1 -57.98 -6.90 -42.51
C MET A 1 -56.95 -6.32 -41.56
N PRO A 2 -57.33 -5.57 -40.52
CA PRO A 2 -56.38 -5.11 -39.52
C PRO A 2 -55.85 -6.32 -38.74
N GLN A 3 -54.52 -6.45 -38.67
CA GLN A 3 -53.88 -7.54 -37.91
C GLN A 3 -54.19 -7.37 -36.42
N GLU A 4 -54.73 -8.41 -35.80
CA GLU A 4 -54.93 -8.45 -34.36
C GLU A 4 -53.60 -8.17 -33.62
N PRO A 5 -53.60 -7.28 -32.61
CA PRO A 5 -52.41 -6.99 -31.84
C PRO A 5 -51.98 -8.24 -31.07
N LYS A 6 -50.83 -8.81 -31.46
CA LYS A 6 -50.20 -9.94 -30.74
C LYS A 6 -50.15 -9.63 -29.23
N PRO A 7 -50.65 -10.53 -28.36
CA PRO A 7 -50.65 -10.29 -26.92
C PRO A 7 -49.22 -10.08 -26.42
N LYS A 8 -48.99 -8.96 -25.73
CA LYS A 8 -47.69 -8.65 -25.12
C LYS A 8 -47.39 -9.71 -24.05
N LYS A 9 -46.49 -10.65 -24.36
CA LYS A 9 -46.03 -11.66 -23.39
C LYS A 9 -45.51 -10.98 -22.12
N LYS A 10 -46.09 -11.31 -20.96
CA LYS A 10 -45.64 -10.83 -19.63
C LYS A 10 -44.16 -11.17 -19.47
N ARG A 11 -43.34 -10.18 -19.09
CA ARG A 11 -41.90 -10.37 -18.84
C ARG A 11 -41.72 -11.23 -17.59
N VAL A 12 -41.26 -12.47 -17.76
CA VAL A 12 -40.90 -13.35 -16.65
C VAL A 12 -39.49 -12.98 -16.17
N PRO A 13 -39.29 -12.58 -14.90
CA PRO A 13 -37.97 -12.29 -14.38
C PRO A 13 -37.17 -13.59 -14.18
N ILE A 14 -36.01 -13.70 -14.83
CA ILE A 14 -35.16 -14.91 -14.84
C ILE A 14 -34.01 -14.73 -13.84
N THR A 15 -33.92 -15.62 -12.85
CA THR A 15 -32.83 -15.61 -11.84
C THR A 15 -31.50 -16.06 -12.42
N ALA A 16 -30.41 -15.69 -11.77
CA ALA A 16 -29.08 -16.11 -12.18
C ALA A 16 -28.89 -17.65 -12.10
N LEU A 17 -29.53 -18.30 -11.11
CA LEU A 17 -29.59 -19.76 -11.02
C LEU A 17 -30.29 -20.40 -12.24
N THR A 18 -31.39 -19.81 -12.71
CA THR A 18 -32.09 -20.32 -13.91
C THR A 18 -31.19 -20.23 -15.15
N LYS A 19 -30.43 -19.14 -15.28
CA LYS A 19 -29.47 -18.96 -16.37
C LYS A 19 -28.31 -19.96 -16.30
N ARG A 20 -27.80 -20.24 -15.09
CA ARG A 20 -26.80 -21.29 -14.84
C ARG A 20 -27.33 -22.67 -15.26
N ASN A 21 -28.55 -23.02 -14.86
CA ASN A 21 -29.15 -24.31 -15.18
C ASN A 21 -29.34 -24.51 -16.69
N ILE A 22 -29.75 -23.45 -17.42
CA ILE A 22 -29.83 -23.47 -18.90
C ILE A 22 -28.44 -23.77 -19.51
N CYS A 23 -27.37 -23.16 -18.98
CA CYS A 23 -26.01 -23.36 -19.48
C CYS A 23 -25.49 -24.77 -19.17
N ILE A 24 -25.76 -25.31 -17.97
CA ILE A 24 -25.41 -26.69 -17.60
C ILE A 24 -26.11 -27.67 -18.54
N LYS A 25 -27.42 -27.48 -18.76
CA LYS A 25 -28.21 -28.38 -19.60
C LYS A 25 -27.77 -28.39 -21.07
N LYS A 26 -27.38 -27.23 -21.61
CA LYS A 26 -26.80 -27.12 -22.96
C LYS A 26 -25.41 -27.76 -23.05
N ARG A 27 -24.60 -27.66 -21.99
CA ARG A 27 -23.27 -28.26 -21.91
C ARG A 27 -23.36 -29.79 -21.86
N ASP A 28 -24.28 -30.31 -21.05
CA ASP A 28 -24.41 -31.75 -20.79
C ASP A 28 -25.21 -32.47 -21.92
N ASN A 29 -25.85 -31.72 -22.83
CA ASN A 29 -26.53 -32.25 -24.00
C ASN A 29 -26.26 -31.42 -25.27
N ALA A 30 -25.20 -31.78 -25.99
CA ALA A 30 -24.75 -31.06 -27.18
C ALA A 30 -25.74 -31.07 -28.36
N LYS A 31 -26.69 -32.01 -28.41
CA LYS A 31 -27.72 -32.11 -29.48
C LYS A 31 -28.97 -31.26 -29.20
N LEU A 32 -29.11 -30.72 -27.99
CA LEU A 32 -30.27 -29.94 -27.58
C LEU A 32 -30.30 -28.60 -28.31
N ARG A 33 -31.38 -28.27 -29.02
CA ARG A 33 -31.47 -26.99 -29.76
C ARG A 33 -31.95 -25.86 -28.85
N ASP A 34 -31.67 -24.63 -29.25
CA ASP A 34 -32.05 -23.45 -28.46
C ASP A 34 -33.57 -23.26 -28.41
N GLU A 35 -34.29 -23.75 -29.43
CA GLU A 35 -35.75 -23.81 -29.49
C GLU A 35 -36.34 -24.76 -28.46
N ASP A 36 -35.66 -25.87 -28.19
CA ASP A 36 -36.10 -26.89 -27.23
C ASP A 36 -35.93 -26.33 -25.79
N LEU A 37 -34.81 -25.65 -25.52
CA LEU A 37 -34.59 -24.90 -24.27
C LEU A 37 -35.58 -23.74 -24.08
N ALA A 38 -35.90 -23.01 -25.15
CA ALA A 38 -36.87 -21.91 -25.09
C ALA A 38 -38.26 -22.41 -24.68
N ARG A 39 -38.69 -23.55 -25.24
CA ARG A 39 -39.98 -24.17 -24.90
C ARG A 39 -40.01 -24.67 -23.46
N GLU A 40 -38.93 -25.33 -23.02
CA GLU A 40 -38.85 -25.90 -21.68
C GLU A 40 -38.87 -24.84 -20.57
N TYR A 41 -38.09 -23.76 -20.74
CA TYR A 41 -38.00 -22.71 -19.73
C TYR A 41 -39.07 -21.62 -19.90
N GLY A 42 -39.97 -21.74 -20.90
CA GLY A 42 -41.00 -20.75 -21.20
C GLY A 42 -40.42 -19.39 -21.63
N LEU A 43 -39.25 -19.39 -22.27
CA LEU A 43 -38.50 -18.20 -22.66
C LEU A 43 -38.52 -17.99 -24.17
N ASP A 44 -38.23 -16.77 -24.61
CA ASP A 44 -38.01 -16.50 -26.04
C ASP A 44 -36.66 -17.06 -26.49
N ARG A 45 -36.58 -17.60 -27.72
CA ARG A 45 -35.34 -18.13 -28.31
C ARG A 45 -34.20 -17.11 -28.26
N SER A 46 -34.49 -15.83 -28.51
CA SER A 46 -33.49 -14.76 -28.42
C SER A 46 -32.93 -14.58 -26.99
N THR A 47 -33.73 -14.90 -25.98
CA THR A 47 -33.31 -14.85 -24.57
C THR A 47 -32.38 -16.00 -24.23
N ILE A 48 -32.71 -17.23 -24.67
CA ILE A 48 -31.82 -18.39 -24.54
C ILE A 48 -30.48 -18.13 -25.24
N THR A 49 -30.52 -17.63 -26.47
CA THR A 49 -29.31 -17.30 -27.24
C THR A 49 -28.41 -16.31 -26.48
N LYS A 50 -28.99 -15.24 -25.91
CA LYS A 50 -28.25 -14.24 -25.12
C LYS A 50 -27.67 -14.80 -23.82
N ILE A 51 -28.37 -15.73 -23.17
CA ILE A 51 -27.89 -16.42 -21.97
C ILE A 51 -26.68 -17.28 -22.34
N LEU A 52 -26.80 -18.12 -23.38
CA LEU A 52 -25.74 -19.03 -23.82
C LEU A 52 -24.49 -18.31 -24.34
N LYS A 53 -24.63 -17.12 -24.94
CA LYS A 53 -23.49 -16.26 -25.31
C LYS A 53 -22.60 -15.87 -24.14
N ASN A 54 -23.14 -15.81 -22.92
CA ASN A 54 -22.41 -15.47 -21.70
C ASN A 54 -22.29 -16.68 -20.75
N ARG A 55 -22.25 -17.92 -21.29
CA ARG A 55 -22.33 -19.16 -20.49
C ARG A 55 -21.27 -19.28 -19.40
N GLU A 56 -20.03 -18.84 -19.65
CA GLU A 56 -18.93 -18.90 -18.67
C GLU A 56 -19.27 -18.11 -17.40
N LYS A 57 -19.83 -16.90 -17.57
CA LYS A 57 -20.33 -16.08 -16.47
C LYS A 57 -21.40 -16.79 -15.63
N TRP A 58 -22.34 -17.48 -16.28
CA TRP A 58 -23.43 -18.16 -15.56
C TRP A 58 -22.95 -19.45 -14.89
N LEU A 59 -21.99 -20.16 -15.49
CA LEU A 59 -21.36 -21.36 -14.95
C LEU A 59 -20.39 -21.09 -13.78
N ALA A 60 -20.00 -19.83 -13.56
CA ALA A 60 -19.19 -19.42 -12.40
C ALA A 60 -20.03 -19.11 -11.14
N ILE A 61 -21.35 -19.00 -11.24
CA ILE A 61 -22.22 -18.59 -10.12
C ILE A 61 -22.41 -19.73 -9.11
N ASP A 62 -21.95 -19.57 -7.87
CA ASP A 62 -22.28 -20.52 -6.79
C ASP A 62 -23.81 -20.65 -6.61
N PRO A 63 -24.41 -21.85 -6.78
CA PRO A 63 -25.85 -22.08 -6.61
C PRO A 63 -26.40 -21.68 -5.23
N ASN A 64 -25.56 -21.74 -4.19
CA ASN A 64 -25.96 -21.45 -2.81
C ASN A 64 -25.81 -19.96 -2.47
N SER A 65 -25.23 -19.15 -3.36
CA SER A 65 -25.02 -17.73 -3.14
C SER A 65 -26.31 -16.90 -3.26
N ASN A 66 -26.38 -15.77 -2.55
CA ASN A 66 -27.46 -14.79 -2.72
C ASN A 66 -27.53 -14.23 -4.16
N ASN A 67 -26.41 -14.21 -4.88
CA ASN A 67 -26.33 -13.83 -6.30
C ASN A 67 -27.17 -14.77 -7.19
N ALA A 68 -27.21 -16.07 -6.87
CA ALA A 68 -28.02 -17.06 -7.59
C ALA A 68 -29.53 -16.76 -7.54
N LYS A 69 -30.01 -16.16 -6.44
CA LYS A 69 -31.42 -15.82 -6.17
C LYS A 69 -31.85 -14.46 -6.73
N GLN A 70 -30.91 -13.61 -7.15
CA GLN A 70 -31.21 -12.26 -7.66
C GLN A 70 -31.82 -12.27 -9.07
N LYS A 71 -32.86 -11.47 -9.27
CA LYS A 71 -33.61 -11.31 -10.54
C LYS A 71 -33.04 -10.21 -11.45
N THR A 72 -32.24 -9.29 -10.90
CA THR A 72 -31.61 -8.18 -11.63
C THR A 72 -30.15 -8.07 -11.24
N GLN A 73 -29.25 -8.18 -12.23
CA GLN A 73 -27.81 -8.00 -12.09
C GLN A 73 -27.40 -6.68 -12.76
N LYS A 74 -27.89 -5.55 -12.23
CA LYS A 74 -27.30 -4.25 -12.57
C LYS A 74 -26.06 -4.10 -11.69
N SER A 75 -24.90 -3.92 -12.32
CA SER A 75 -23.72 -3.44 -11.61
C SER A 75 -24.10 -2.22 -10.77
N PRO A 76 -23.53 -2.04 -9.57
CA PRO A 76 -23.76 -0.83 -8.79
C PRO A 76 -23.50 0.39 -9.67
N LYS A 77 -24.26 1.49 -9.47
CA LYS A 77 -24.07 2.71 -10.27
C LYS A 77 -22.63 3.26 -10.14
N PHE A 78 -21.95 2.94 -9.04
CA PHE A 78 -20.59 3.34 -8.72
C PHE A 78 -19.81 2.12 -8.18
N PRO A 79 -19.39 1.17 -9.04
CA PRO A 79 -18.69 -0.04 -8.61
C PRO A 79 -17.37 0.28 -7.89
N GLN A 80 -16.66 1.32 -8.31
CA GLN A 80 -15.42 1.79 -7.68
C GLN A 80 -15.61 2.27 -6.24
N ILE A 81 -16.77 2.85 -5.92
CA ILE A 81 -17.07 3.25 -4.53
C ILE A 81 -17.44 2.02 -3.71
N GLU A 82 -18.21 1.09 -4.29
CA GLU A 82 -18.60 -0.15 -3.59
C GLU A 82 -17.42 -1.04 -3.24
N GLU A 83 -16.49 -1.27 -4.17
CA GLU A 83 -15.32 -2.14 -3.94
C GLU A 83 -14.39 -1.56 -2.86
N SER A 84 -14.10 -0.25 -2.95
CA SER A 84 -13.25 0.44 -1.98
C SER A 84 -13.91 0.54 -0.60
N LEU A 85 -15.22 0.76 -0.54
CA LEU A 85 -15.96 0.82 0.73
C LEU A 85 -16.08 -0.55 1.40
N ALA A 86 -16.31 -1.62 0.63
CA ALA A 86 -16.36 -2.99 1.15
C ALA A 86 -15.00 -3.40 1.72
N THR A 87 -13.92 -3.08 1.01
CA THR A 87 -12.58 -3.44 1.47
C THR A 87 -12.16 -2.66 2.72
N TRP A 88 -12.52 -1.36 2.80
CA TRP A 88 -12.32 -0.59 4.03
C TRP A 88 -13.09 -1.18 5.21
N LEU A 89 -14.35 -1.57 4.98
CA LEU A 89 -15.19 -2.15 6.03
C LEU A 89 -14.64 -3.48 6.54
N ASP A 90 -14.16 -4.36 5.66
CA ASP A 90 -13.52 -5.63 6.05
C ASP A 90 -12.27 -5.41 6.91
N MET A 91 -11.49 -4.37 6.64
CA MET A 91 -10.31 -4.00 7.43
C MET A 91 -10.68 -3.54 8.84
N VAL A 92 -11.64 -2.62 8.96
CA VAL A 92 -12.07 -2.08 10.26
C VAL A 92 -12.72 -3.16 11.12
N LEU A 93 -13.51 -4.05 10.51
CA LEU A 93 -14.08 -5.20 11.19
C LEU A 93 -13.03 -6.24 11.58
N GLY A 94 -11.97 -6.42 10.76
CA GLY A 94 -10.84 -7.31 11.07
C GLY A 94 -10.02 -6.86 12.27
N GLU A 95 -9.99 -5.56 12.56
CA GLU A 95 -9.38 -4.97 13.76
C GLU A 95 -10.31 -4.99 14.99
N GLY A 96 -11.53 -5.55 14.86
CA GLY A 96 -12.50 -5.67 15.95
C GLY A 96 -13.27 -4.38 16.25
N ALA A 97 -13.19 -3.36 15.39
CA ALA A 97 -13.90 -2.10 15.58
C ALA A 97 -15.34 -2.19 15.03
N ALA A 98 -16.28 -1.57 15.74
CA ALA A 98 -17.66 -1.41 15.29
C ALA A 98 -17.76 -0.21 14.35
N VAL A 99 -18.54 -0.34 13.26
CA VAL A 99 -18.75 0.73 12.27
C VAL A 99 -20.22 1.10 12.21
N SER A 100 -20.53 2.36 12.51
CA SER A 100 -21.87 2.93 12.42
C SER A 100 -22.24 3.30 10.98
N ASP A 101 -23.54 3.43 10.71
CA ASP A 101 -24.06 3.85 9.41
C ASP A 101 -23.55 5.25 9.03
N MET A 102 -23.31 6.12 10.01
CA MET A 102 -22.74 7.45 9.82
C MET A 102 -21.28 7.36 9.34
N GLN A 103 -20.46 6.52 9.97
CA GLN A 103 -19.07 6.29 9.54
C GLN A 103 -19.00 5.68 8.13
N LEU A 104 -19.91 4.75 7.83
CA LEU A 104 -20.07 4.18 6.49
C LEU A 104 -20.43 5.23 5.43
N GLN A 105 -21.28 6.20 5.78
CA GLN A 105 -21.62 7.31 4.89
C GLN A 105 -20.43 8.23 4.68
N GLU A 106 -19.80 8.70 5.75
CA GLU A 106 -18.63 9.58 5.67
C GLU A 106 -17.52 8.96 4.83
N LYS A 107 -17.23 7.66 5.03
CA LYS A 107 -16.23 6.97 4.24
C LYS A 107 -16.61 6.83 2.77
N ALA A 108 -17.87 6.51 2.46
CA ALA A 108 -18.33 6.44 1.07
C ALA A 108 -18.22 7.81 0.37
N LEU A 109 -18.49 8.89 1.11
CA LEU A 109 -18.40 10.26 0.62
C LEU A 109 -16.94 10.70 0.38
N GLU A 110 -16.00 10.30 1.26
CA GLU A 110 -14.56 10.48 1.11
C GLU A 110 -14.02 9.73 -0.11
N ILE A 111 -14.39 8.46 -0.26
CA ILE A 111 -14.00 7.64 -1.43
C ILE A 111 -14.51 8.28 -2.73
N ALA A 112 -15.74 8.80 -2.74
CA ALA A 112 -16.28 9.51 -3.91
C ALA A 112 -15.49 10.79 -4.25
N GLN A 113 -14.93 11.47 -3.25
CA GLN A 113 -14.04 12.62 -3.44
C GLN A 113 -12.72 12.20 -4.08
N THR A 114 -12.12 11.11 -3.61
CA THR A 114 -10.88 10.56 -4.18
C THR A 114 -11.03 10.23 -5.67
N TYR A 115 -12.19 9.70 -6.08
CA TYR A 115 -12.47 9.41 -7.48
C TYR A 115 -12.98 10.61 -8.31
N GLY A 116 -13.05 11.83 -7.74
CA GLY A 116 -13.51 13.02 -8.44
C GLY A 116 -15.01 13.03 -8.78
N ILE A 117 -15.80 12.12 -8.21
CA ILE A 117 -17.25 11.95 -8.48
C ILE A 117 -18.13 12.37 -7.30
N ARG A 118 -17.59 13.21 -6.40
CA ARG A 118 -18.26 13.72 -5.21
C ARG A 118 -19.67 14.27 -5.50
N ASN A 119 -19.79 15.06 -6.56
CA ASN A 119 -21.03 15.75 -6.92
C ASN A 119 -22.06 14.83 -7.59
N GLU A 120 -21.66 13.64 -8.02
CA GLU A 120 -22.53 12.66 -8.68
C GLU A 120 -23.01 11.55 -7.73
N PHE A 121 -22.40 11.46 -6.55
CA PHE A 121 -22.62 10.40 -5.58
C PHE A 121 -23.23 10.92 -4.28
N GLN A 122 -24.30 10.26 -3.83
CA GLN A 122 -24.92 10.51 -2.54
C GLN A 122 -24.93 9.22 -1.71
N ALA A 123 -24.23 9.23 -0.57
CA ALA A 123 -24.26 8.17 0.43
C ALA A 123 -25.56 8.24 1.26
N SER A 124 -26.71 8.17 0.59
CA SER A 124 -28.01 8.17 1.28
C SER A 124 -28.20 6.91 2.14
N ASN A 125 -29.05 6.99 3.17
CA ASN A 125 -29.47 5.83 3.97
C ASN A 125 -29.88 4.64 3.08
N GLY A 126 -30.67 4.91 2.03
CA GLY A 126 -31.11 3.88 1.09
C GLY A 126 -30.01 3.27 0.22
N TRP A 127 -28.91 3.99 -0.02
CA TRP A 127 -27.73 3.45 -0.69
C TRP A 127 -26.95 2.53 0.26
N ILE A 128 -26.74 2.96 1.50
CA ILE A 128 -26.04 2.19 2.55
C ILE A 128 -26.77 0.89 2.87
N SER A 129 -28.10 0.91 3.02
CA SER A 129 -28.88 -0.32 3.24
C SER A 129 -28.71 -1.32 2.09
N LYS A 130 -28.66 -0.84 0.85
CA LYS A 130 -28.43 -1.69 -0.33
C LYS A 130 -27.01 -2.20 -0.43
N PHE A 131 -26.02 -1.40 -0.04
CA PHE A 131 -24.61 -1.79 0.08
C PHE A 131 -24.46 -2.91 1.11
N LYS A 132 -24.96 -2.72 2.34
CA LYS A 132 -24.95 -3.76 3.39
C LYS A 132 -25.60 -5.06 2.93
N LEU A 133 -26.74 -4.97 2.24
CA LEU A 133 -27.45 -6.12 1.69
C LEU A 133 -26.68 -6.85 0.58
N ARG A 134 -25.89 -6.13 -0.23
CA ARG A 134 -25.01 -6.73 -1.26
C ARG A 134 -23.81 -7.44 -0.65
N HIS A 135 -23.23 -6.86 0.39
CA HIS A 135 -22.04 -7.37 1.08
C HIS A 135 -22.37 -8.28 2.29
N GLN A 136 -23.63 -8.69 2.43
CA GLN A 136 -24.12 -9.67 3.42
C GLN A 136 -23.99 -9.24 4.89
N PHE A 137 -23.93 -7.95 5.19
CA PHE A 137 -23.95 -7.42 6.55
C PHE A 137 -25.40 -7.26 7.04
N ARG A 138 -25.77 -7.91 8.16
CA ARG A 138 -27.07 -7.69 8.84
C ARG A 138 -26.87 -6.77 10.03
N SER A 139 -27.75 -5.77 10.16
CA SER A 139 -27.94 -5.00 11.40
C SER A 139 -28.28 -5.96 12.54
N GLY A 140 -27.41 -6.09 13.55
CA GLY A 140 -27.74 -6.84 14.76
C GLY A 140 -28.60 -5.97 15.68
N GLU A 141 -29.72 -6.50 16.16
CA GLU A 141 -30.46 -5.93 17.28
C GLU A 141 -29.84 -6.46 18.59
N SER A 142 -29.29 -5.57 19.42
CA SER A 142 -29.04 -5.84 20.84
C SER A 142 -30.19 -5.27 21.67
N PRO A 143 -30.75 -6.02 22.65
CA PRO A 143 -31.77 -5.49 23.53
C PRO A 143 -31.14 -4.55 24.56
N GLY A 144 -31.34 -3.24 24.37
CA GLY A 144 -31.03 -2.19 25.35
C GLY A 144 -29.89 -1.26 24.92
N ALA A 145 -30.24 0.00 24.64
CA ALA A 145 -29.39 1.15 24.34
C ALA A 145 -28.63 1.16 22.99
N GLY A 146 -29.30 1.69 21.96
CA GLY A 146 -28.80 2.86 21.23
C GLY A 146 -27.69 2.75 20.17
N ASP A 147 -27.10 1.58 19.88
CA ASP A 147 -26.13 1.47 18.78
C ASP A 147 -26.18 0.13 18.05
N VAL A 148 -26.11 0.17 16.71
CA VAL A 148 -26.29 -0.98 15.80
C VAL A 148 -24.92 -1.51 15.37
N SER A 149 -24.52 -2.65 15.92
CA SER A 149 -23.26 -3.33 15.56
C SER A 149 -23.47 -4.36 14.45
N LEU A 150 -22.55 -4.41 13.48
CA LEU A 150 -22.49 -5.43 12.42
C LEU A 150 -21.47 -6.51 12.78
N GLN A 151 -21.85 -7.79 12.73
CA GLN A 151 -20.96 -8.94 12.95
C GLN A 151 -20.97 -9.90 11.74
N VAL A 152 -19.86 -10.61 11.53
CA VAL A 152 -19.66 -11.64 10.50
C VAL A 152 -20.31 -12.96 10.92
N ASN A 153 -21.10 -13.60 10.04
CA ASN A 153 -21.72 -14.89 10.33
C ASN A 153 -20.83 -16.05 9.86
N GLN A 154 -20.49 -16.97 10.76
CA GLN A 154 -19.83 -18.24 10.43
C GLN A 154 -20.85 -19.24 9.86
N GLN A 155 -20.43 -20.05 8.87
CA GLN A 155 -21.28 -21.09 8.26
C GLN A 155 -21.51 -22.29 9.22
N PRO A 156 -22.65 -23.02 9.08
CA PRO A 156 -22.96 -24.17 9.93
C PRO A 156 -22.17 -25.42 9.52
N THR A 157 -21.50 -26.04 10.49
CA THR A 157 -20.77 -27.31 10.35
C THR A 157 -21.73 -28.51 10.35
N ILE A 158 -21.49 -29.48 9.46
CA ILE A 158 -22.22 -30.76 9.35
C ILE A 158 -21.48 -31.82 10.21
N PRO A 159 -22.15 -32.75 10.93
CA PRO A 159 -21.48 -33.73 11.80
C PRO A 159 -21.10 -35.06 11.09
N GLY A 160 -19.90 -35.57 11.39
CA GLY A 160 -19.37 -36.93 11.07
C GLY A 160 -18.70 -37.02 9.68
N THR A 161 -17.51 -37.59 9.46
CA THR A 161 -16.84 -38.75 10.10
C THR A 161 -15.31 -38.63 9.96
N SER A 162 -14.61 -39.27 10.90
CA SER A 162 -13.19 -39.29 11.25
C SER A 162 -12.17 -39.65 10.14
N VAL A 163 -10.89 -39.26 10.32
CA VAL A 163 -9.77 -40.14 10.76
C VAL A 163 -8.40 -39.39 10.76
N LEU A 164 -7.80 -39.32 11.97
CA LEU A 164 -6.38 -39.26 12.39
C LEU A 164 -5.45 -38.04 12.12
N SER A 165 -5.13 -37.35 13.23
CA SER A 165 -3.85 -36.66 13.51
C SER A 165 -2.71 -37.66 13.82
N PRO A 166 -1.43 -37.23 13.78
CA PRO A 166 -0.75 -36.76 15.01
C PRO A 166 -0.05 -35.38 14.82
N ALA A 167 -0.32 -34.44 15.73
CA ALA A 167 0.58 -34.00 16.83
C ALA A 167 1.53 -32.86 16.38
N GLU A 168 1.17 -31.60 16.59
CA GLU A 168 1.27 -30.81 17.84
C GLU A 168 2.64 -30.13 18.03
N HIS A 169 2.70 -28.81 17.83
CA HIS A 169 2.73 -27.79 18.90
C HIS A 169 2.90 -26.40 18.25
N SER A 170 1.84 -25.60 18.06
CA SER A 170 1.19 -24.69 19.01
C SER A 170 2.07 -23.52 19.48
N TYR A 171 1.93 -22.40 18.77
CA TYR A 171 2.31 -21.05 19.18
C TYR A 171 1.49 -20.61 20.40
N VAL A 172 2.17 -20.02 21.39
CA VAL A 172 1.55 -19.42 22.57
C VAL A 172 1.75 -17.89 22.51
N ASN A 173 0.64 -17.16 22.43
CA ASN A 173 0.52 -15.75 22.81
C ASN A 173 0.83 -15.59 24.30
N LEU A 174 1.28 -14.40 24.75
CA LEU A 174 0.74 -13.67 25.93
C LEU A 174 1.70 -12.56 26.40
N PHE A 175 1.20 -11.32 26.41
CA PHE A 175 1.33 -10.41 27.55
C PHE A 175 0.05 -10.60 28.40
N PRO A 176 0.02 -10.45 29.74
CA PRO A 176 0.29 -9.16 30.40
C PRO A 176 0.86 -9.17 31.84
N THR A 177 1.07 -7.92 32.28
CA THR A 177 1.47 -7.27 33.55
C THR A 177 1.23 -7.91 34.94
N THR A 178 2.02 -7.36 35.88
CA THR A 178 1.91 -7.23 37.37
C THR A 178 2.73 -8.15 38.28
N TYR A 179 3.57 -7.51 39.10
CA TYR A 179 4.41 -8.05 40.17
C TYR A 179 3.63 -8.22 41.49
N PRO A 180 4.09 -9.12 42.38
CA PRO A 180 4.25 -8.74 43.79
C PRO A 180 5.53 -9.27 44.48
N HIS A 181 6.13 -8.35 45.24
CA HIS A 181 6.71 -8.45 46.60
C HIS A 181 7.50 -9.67 47.15
N THR A 182 8.75 -9.35 47.52
CA THR A 182 9.42 -9.47 48.86
C THR A 182 10.17 -10.72 49.34
N ASN A 183 11.41 -10.41 49.77
CA ASN A 183 12.15 -10.83 50.99
C ASN A 183 12.76 -12.23 51.14
N SER A 184 14.11 -12.24 51.23
CA SER A 184 14.92 -12.84 52.32
C SER A 184 16.42 -12.74 51.97
N LYS A 185 17.21 -11.84 52.57
CA LYS A 185 18.11 -11.99 53.74
C LYS A 185 19.19 -13.11 53.67
N ALA A 186 20.45 -12.63 53.60
CA ALA A 186 21.67 -12.99 54.37
C ALA A 186 22.19 -14.45 54.27
N ASN A 187 23.48 -14.77 54.05
CA ASN A 187 24.64 -14.42 54.86
C ASN A 187 25.96 -14.99 54.27
N GLN A 188 27.07 -14.29 54.53
CA GLN A 188 28.42 -14.76 54.92
C GLN A 188 29.41 -15.45 53.94
N THR A 189 30.35 -14.62 53.47
CA THR A 189 31.83 -14.64 53.64
C THR A 189 32.73 -15.88 53.42
N ASN A 190 33.80 -15.60 52.64
CA ASN A 190 35.22 -16.02 52.73
C ASN A 190 35.57 -17.46 52.28
N THR A 191 36.66 -17.80 51.59
CA THR A 191 37.93 -17.13 51.23
C THR A 191 38.66 -17.93 50.13
N LEU A 192 39.58 -17.27 49.42
CA LEU A 192 40.40 -17.70 48.26
C LEU A 192 41.44 -18.81 48.51
N SER A 193 41.85 -19.52 47.44
CA SER A 193 43.27 -19.68 47.05
C SER A 193 43.46 -20.39 45.68
N LEU A 194 44.55 -20.00 45.00
CA LEU A 194 44.96 -20.27 43.60
C LEU A 194 45.56 -21.67 43.35
N GLY A 195 45.52 -22.14 42.08
CA GLY A 195 46.67 -22.85 41.48
C GLY A 195 46.43 -23.94 40.41
N THR A 196 46.65 -23.56 39.14
CA THR A 196 47.28 -24.29 38.00
C THR A 196 46.67 -25.55 37.31
N SER A 197 46.41 -25.36 36.01
CA SER A 197 46.58 -26.22 34.80
C SER A 197 45.80 -27.54 34.58
N THR A 198 44.84 -27.46 33.62
CA THR A 198 44.38 -28.42 32.55
C THR A 198 43.96 -29.86 32.91
N PRO A 199 43.04 -30.55 32.18
CA PRO A 199 42.41 -30.22 30.89
C PRO A 199 40.88 -30.14 30.93
N SER A 200 40.28 -29.60 29.86
CA SER A 200 38.82 -29.53 29.68
C SER A 200 38.14 -30.90 29.84
N PRO A 201 37.13 -31.03 30.71
CA PRO A 201 36.11 -32.05 30.59
C PRO A 201 34.95 -31.47 29.77
N PHE A 202 34.69 -32.16 28.67
CA PHE A 202 33.41 -32.27 27.95
C PHE A 202 32.21 -31.72 28.74
N ILE A 203 31.58 -30.62 28.27
CA ILE A 203 30.32 -30.12 28.84
C ILE A 203 29.17 -30.57 27.92
N PRO A 204 28.08 -31.15 28.48
CA PRO A 204 27.02 -31.78 27.70
C PRO A 204 26.26 -30.75 26.87
N TYR A 205 25.86 -31.17 25.67
CA TYR A 205 24.90 -30.44 24.84
C TYR A 205 23.56 -30.41 25.59
N GLY A 206 23.15 -29.22 26.04
CA GLY A 206 21.83 -29.00 26.62
C GLY A 206 21.80 -28.87 28.14
N ALA A 207 22.33 -27.76 28.66
CA ALA A 207 21.79 -27.04 29.83
C ALA A 207 22.66 -25.80 30.06
N SER A 208 22.36 -24.70 29.37
CA SER A 208 22.88 -23.39 29.76
C SER A 208 21.77 -22.37 29.69
N HIS A 209 21.57 -21.72 30.84
CA HIS A 209 20.79 -20.52 31.05
C HIS A 209 20.96 -19.52 29.90
N PRO A 210 19.93 -18.71 29.58
CA PRO A 210 20.13 -17.56 28.70
C PRO A 210 21.21 -16.70 29.31
N THR A 211 22.40 -16.69 28.69
CA THR A 211 23.43 -15.72 29.01
C THR A 211 22.77 -14.36 28.78
N PRO A 212 22.70 -13.47 29.78
CA PRO A 212 22.25 -12.11 29.52
C PRO A 212 23.18 -11.57 28.44
N MET A 213 22.63 -11.26 27.26
CA MET A 213 23.35 -10.48 26.26
C MET A 213 23.82 -9.22 27.00
N GLY A 214 25.13 -9.13 27.22
CA GLY A 214 25.72 -8.01 27.95
C GLY A 214 25.22 -6.70 27.36
N THR A 215 24.81 -5.78 28.21
CA THR A 215 24.33 -4.43 27.85
C THR A 215 25.43 -3.52 27.28
N SER A 216 26.54 -4.09 26.81
CA SER A 216 27.60 -3.39 26.13
C SER A 216 27.53 -3.74 24.64
N TYR A 217 26.62 -3.09 23.92
CA TYR A 217 26.83 -2.94 22.49
C TYR A 217 28.03 -2.00 22.33
N SER A 218 29.21 -2.59 22.13
CA SER A 218 30.39 -1.84 21.68
C SER A 218 30.42 -1.89 20.16
N PRO A 219 30.32 -0.75 19.45
CA PRO A 219 30.47 -0.72 18.00
C PRO A 219 31.82 -1.35 17.60
N SER A 220 31.78 -2.42 16.81
CA SER A 220 32.93 -3.27 16.50
C SER A 220 33.74 -2.81 15.28
N ARG A 221 33.64 -1.54 14.87
CA ARG A 221 34.40 -1.05 13.70
C ARG A 221 35.82 -0.66 14.09
N ILE A 222 36.77 -1.22 13.34
CA ILE A 222 38.20 -0.89 13.40
C ILE A 222 38.47 0.49 12.76
N TYR A 223 37.64 0.91 11.80
CA TYR A 223 37.83 2.17 11.06
C TYR A 223 36.85 3.25 11.51
N PRO A 224 37.33 4.48 11.78
CA PRO A 224 36.46 5.61 12.10
C PRO A 224 35.60 6.00 10.90
N ILE A 225 34.36 6.39 11.16
CA ILE A 225 33.52 7.04 10.15
C ILE A 225 34.11 8.45 9.95
N PRO A 226 34.35 8.90 8.71
CA PRO A 226 34.78 10.26 8.46
C PRO A 226 33.79 11.25 9.09
N SER A 227 34.27 12.09 10.01
CA SER A 227 33.44 13.05 10.74
C SER A 227 32.92 14.19 9.86
N SER A 228 33.52 14.39 8.69
CA SER A 228 33.04 15.31 7.66
C SER A 228 33.45 14.84 6.27
N ILE A 229 32.48 14.65 5.39
CA ILE A 229 32.71 14.56 3.95
C ILE A 229 32.57 15.99 3.45
N THR A 230 33.70 16.62 3.09
CA THR A 230 33.66 17.95 2.50
C THR A 230 32.94 17.90 1.15
N PRO A 231 31.99 18.83 0.90
CA PRO A 231 31.40 18.94 -0.41
C PRO A 231 32.49 19.33 -1.39
N ASN A 232 32.70 18.49 -2.39
CA ASN A 232 33.44 18.90 -3.57
C ASN A 232 32.67 18.30 -4.74
N PHE A 233 31.61 18.97 -5.16
CA PHE A 233 30.92 18.61 -6.38
C PHE A 233 31.01 19.75 -7.37
N SER A 234 31.27 19.39 -8.63
CA SER A 234 31.24 20.35 -9.72
C SER A 234 29.83 20.43 -10.26
N ILE A 235 29.30 21.63 -10.36
CA ILE A 235 27.95 21.89 -10.86
C ILE A 235 27.70 21.27 -12.24
N GLU A 236 28.76 21.11 -13.04
CA GLU A 236 28.67 20.57 -14.41
C GLU A 236 28.45 19.05 -14.50
N ASN A 237 28.69 18.31 -13.41
CA ASN A 237 28.47 16.84 -13.36
C ASN A 237 27.54 16.43 -12.23
N THR A 238 26.72 17.37 -11.74
CA THR A 238 25.77 17.16 -10.66
C THR A 238 24.33 17.20 -11.17
N ALA A 239 23.53 16.22 -10.74
CA ALA A 239 22.08 16.23 -10.92
C ALA A 239 21.35 16.40 -9.59
N PHE A 240 20.30 17.22 -9.60
CA PHE A 240 19.38 17.39 -8.47
C PHE A 240 18.15 16.52 -8.67
N LEU A 241 17.92 15.56 -7.78
CA LEU A 241 16.80 14.64 -7.84
C LEU A 241 15.78 15.00 -6.75
N PHE A 242 14.58 15.40 -7.18
CA PHE A 242 13.45 15.74 -6.33
C PHE A 242 12.42 14.61 -6.36
N CYS A 243 12.39 13.80 -5.30
CA CYS A 243 11.66 12.54 -5.27
C CYS A 243 10.32 12.66 -4.54
N ASP A 244 9.25 12.25 -5.22
CA ASP A 244 7.92 11.95 -4.69
C ASP A 244 7.23 13.14 -3.98
N TYR A 245 7.52 14.38 -4.40
CA TYR A 245 6.79 15.59 -4.00
C TYR A 245 5.40 15.68 -4.64
N GLN A 246 4.57 14.64 -4.46
CA GLN A 246 3.26 14.49 -5.09
C GLN A 246 2.12 14.68 -4.07
N ASN A 247 0.96 15.13 -4.55
CA ASN A 247 -0.19 15.44 -3.69
C ASN A 247 -0.61 14.25 -2.81
N ASP A 248 -0.64 13.03 -3.35
CA ASP A 248 -0.98 11.83 -2.58
C ASP A 248 0.10 11.45 -1.57
N ILE A 249 1.38 11.60 -1.91
CA ILE A 249 2.48 11.28 -0.99
C ILE A 249 2.47 12.22 0.21
N ILE A 250 2.34 13.52 -0.04
CA ILE A 250 2.23 14.51 1.05
C ILE A 250 0.94 14.30 1.84
N GLY A 251 -0.18 14.04 1.16
CA GLY A 251 -1.49 13.82 1.77
C GLY A 251 -1.62 12.55 2.62
N MET A 252 -0.65 11.62 2.56
CA MET A 252 -0.58 10.46 3.47
C MET A 252 0.01 10.81 4.84
N ASN A 253 0.53 12.02 5.03
CA ASN A 253 1.16 12.45 6.28
C ASN A 253 0.26 13.44 7.02
N GLN A 254 0.31 13.38 8.36
CA GLN A 254 -0.38 14.37 9.19
C GLN A 254 0.25 15.75 8.99
N ASN A 255 -0.59 16.78 8.89
CA ASN A 255 -0.10 18.15 8.83
C ASN A 255 0.59 18.51 10.15
N SER A 256 1.89 18.77 10.06
CA SER A 256 2.75 19.06 11.22
C SER A 256 3.70 20.21 10.90
N GLN A 257 4.24 20.85 11.93
CA GLN A 257 5.26 21.88 11.75
C GLN A 257 6.48 21.34 10.99
N THR A 258 6.92 20.12 11.31
CA THR A 258 8.04 19.45 10.65
C THR A 258 7.78 19.24 9.16
N LEU A 259 6.60 18.75 8.78
CA LEU A 259 6.22 18.59 7.37
C LEU A 259 6.23 19.94 6.64
N ASN A 260 5.68 20.99 7.25
CA ASN A 260 5.63 22.33 6.66
C ASN A 260 7.03 22.95 6.49
N GLN A 261 7.93 22.74 7.45
CA GLN A 261 9.32 23.18 7.36
C GLN A 261 10.05 22.46 6.22
N PHE A 262 9.93 21.13 6.14
CA PHE A 262 10.46 20.33 5.03
C PHE A 262 9.97 20.84 3.66
N LEU A 263 8.67 21.08 3.51
CA LEU A 263 8.09 21.58 2.25
C LEU A 263 8.60 22.98 1.90
N SER A 264 8.71 23.87 2.89
CA SER A 264 9.25 25.21 2.70
C SER A 264 10.69 25.18 2.20
N ARG A 265 11.55 24.40 2.85
CA ARG A 265 12.98 24.26 2.49
C ARG A 265 13.16 23.56 1.15
N SER A 266 12.34 22.56 0.86
CA SER A 266 12.34 21.87 -0.44
C SER A 266 11.99 22.83 -1.59
N ARG A 267 10.95 23.67 -1.43
CA ARG A 267 10.59 24.71 -2.42
C ARG A 267 11.70 25.74 -2.61
N GLN A 268 12.38 26.11 -1.52
CA GLN A 268 13.52 27.03 -1.58
C GLN A 268 14.67 26.42 -2.41
N LEU A 269 15.05 25.18 -2.14
CA LEU A 269 16.08 24.47 -2.90
C LEU A 269 15.70 24.35 -4.37
N PHE A 270 14.49 23.88 -4.66
CA PHE A 270 14.00 23.71 -6.02
C PHE A 270 14.07 25.03 -6.81
N ARG A 271 13.57 26.13 -6.23
CA ARG A 271 13.66 27.45 -6.85
C ARG A 271 15.11 27.87 -7.12
N ALA A 272 16.01 27.66 -6.16
CA ALA A 272 17.41 28.03 -6.30
C ALA A 272 18.11 27.24 -7.42
N VAL A 273 17.85 25.93 -7.51
CA VAL A 273 18.35 25.07 -8.61
C VAL A 273 17.89 25.60 -9.97
N HIS A 274 16.61 25.96 -10.10
CA HIS A 274 16.05 26.47 -11.35
C HIS A 274 16.59 27.85 -11.71
N GLN A 275 16.81 28.72 -10.73
CA GLN A 275 17.43 30.02 -10.94
C GLN A 275 18.90 29.91 -11.34
N ALA A 276 19.64 29.00 -10.71
CA ALA A 276 21.03 28.72 -11.03
C ALA A 276 21.15 28.16 -12.46
N ARG A 277 20.23 27.27 -12.87
CA ARG A 277 20.15 26.70 -14.22
C ARG A 277 20.00 27.78 -15.29
N GLN A 278 19.18 28.80 -15.07
CA GLN A 278 19.02 29.92 -16.01
C GLN A 278 20.33 30.70 -16.26
N LYS A 279 21.27 30.66 -15.31
CA LYS A 279 22.58 31.32 -15.41
C LYS A 279 23.69 30.39 -15.89
N ARG A 280 23.52 29.09 -15.67
CA ARG A 280 24.51 28.04 -15.91
C ARG A 280 23.79 26.86 -16.57
N ASN A 281 23.91 26.72 -17.89
CA ASN A 281 23.24 25.69 -18.71
C ASN A 281 23.59 24.21 -18.36
N SER A 282 24.36 23.95 -17.29
CA SER A 282 24.88 22.62 -16.97
C SER A 282 24.19 21.90 -15.80
N ILE A 283 23.23 22.55 -15.12
CA ILE A 283 22.54 21.94 -13.97
C ILE A 283 21.38 21.06 -14.44
N THR A 284 21.50 19.75 -14.19
CA THR A 284 20.42 18.79 -14.45
C THR A 284 19.44 18.74 -13.28
N SER A 285 18.17 19.05 -13.52
CA SER A 285 17.07 18.86 -12.57
C SER A 285 16.23 17.66 -12.97
N VAL A 286 15.90 16.80 -12.01
CA VAL A 286 15.07 15.61 -12.23
C VAL A 286 13.98 15.54 -11.18
N SER A 287 12.72 15.69 -11.60
CA SER A 287 11.55 15.44 -10.77
C SER A 287 11.09 14.01 -10.95
N ILE A 288 11.08 13.25 -9.86
CA ILE A 288 10.77 11.81 -9.86
C ILE A 288 9.48 11.60 -9.10
N GLY A 289 8.51 10.93 -9.72
CA GLY A 289 7.22 10.66 -9.10
C GLY A 289 6.81 9.20 -9.23
N THR A 290 6.25 8.64 -8.17
CA THR A 290 5.57 7.35 -8.23
C THR A 290 4.24 7.51 -8.97
N SER A 291 3.98 6.71 -9.99
CA SER A 291 2.74 6.81 -10.77
C SER A 291 2.31 5.44 -11.25
N PHE A 292 1.06 5.04 -11.08
CA PHE A 292 0.52 3.75 -11.53
C PHE A 292 -0.43 3.93 -12.71
N ARG A 293 -0.44 2.98 -13.65
CA ARG A 293 -1.44 3.00 -14.73
C ARG A 293 -2.82 2.74 -14.11
N PRO A 294 -3.90 3.28 -14.70
CA PRO A 294 -5.25 2.93 -14.29
C PRO A 294 -5.42 1.41 -14.18
N GLY A 295 -5.92 0.93 -13.03
CA GLY A 295 -6.07 -0.50 -12.72
C GLY A 295 -4.86 -1.17 -12.04
N TYR A 296 -3.75 -0.45 -11.85
CA TYR A 296 -2.55 -0.92 -11.14
C TYR A 296 -1.95 -2.25 -11.66
N PRO A 297 -1.74 -2.43 -12.97
CA PRO A 297 -1.16 -3.67 -13.51
C PRO A 297 0.27 -3.92 -12.99
N GLU A 298 0.97 -2.90 -12.51
CA GLU A 298 2.33 -3.02 -11.95
C GLU A 298 2.37 -3.42 -10.47
N VAL A 299 1.21 -3.51 -9.80
CA VAL A 299 1.13 -3.85 -8.38
C VAL A 299 0.87 -5.35 -8.21
N SER A 300 1.92 -6.06 -7.79
CA SER A 300 1.83 -7.47 -7.39
C SER A 300 1.17 -7.59 -6.01
N PRO A 301 0.31 -8.61 -5.78
CA PRO A 301 -0.24 -8.89 -4.45
C PRO A 301 0.82 -9.25 -3.41
N ASN A 302 2.03 -9.61 -3.82
CA ASN A 302 3.13 -9.90 -2.90
C ASN A 302 3.86 -8.64 -2.41
N ASN A 303 3.56 -7.47 -2.98
CA ASN A 303 4.14 -6.20 -2.53
C ASN A 303 3.12 -5.44 -1.68
N GLN A 304 3.14 -5.72 -0.37
CA GLN A 304 2.13 -5.21 0.54
C GLN A 304 2.08 -3.69 0.64
N ASN A 305 3.22 -3.02 0.47
CA ASN A 305 3.28 -1.56 0.47
C ASN A 305 2.47 -0.96 -0.70
N PHE A 306 2.71 -1.43 -1.93
CA PHE A 306 1.97 -0.92 -3.09
C PHE A 306 0.53 -1.45 -3.19
N VAL A 307 0.23 -2.60 -2.58
CA VAL A 307 -1.16 -3.07 -2.43
C VAL A 307 -1.99 -2.05 -1.64
N LEU A 308 -1.44 -1.44 -0.59
CA LEU A 308 -2.14 -0.39 0.16
C LEU A 308 -2.39 0.86 -0.71
N LEU A 309 -1.42 1.30 -1.50
CA LEU A 309 -1.63 2.44 -2.41
C LEU A 309 -2.70 2.16 -3.46
N LYS A 310 -2.73 0.92 -4.00
CA LYS A 310 -3.79 0.44 -4.89
C LYS A 310 -5.15 0.48 -4.21
N LEU A 311 -5.23 -0.02 -2.98
CA LEU A 311 -6.46 -0.07 -2.21
C LEU A 311 -7.07 1.33 -2.00
N TYR A 312 -6.23 2.32 -1.70
CA TYR A 312 -6.67 3.70 -1.48
C TYR A 312 -6.79 4.54 -2.76
N GLY A 313 -6.62 3.94 -3.94
CA GLY A 313 -6.75 4.66 -5.22
C GLY A 313 -5.72 5.78 -5.42
N ARG A 314 -4.54 5.65 -4.82
CA ARG A 314 -3.49 6.68 -4.83
C ARG A 314 -2.53 6.55 -6.01
N LEU A 315 -1.95 7.67 -6.43
CA LEU A 315 -0.86 7.79 -7.40
C LEU A 315 -1.21 7.28 -8.79
N ILE A 316 -2.48 7.38 -9.21
CA ILE A 316 -2.90 6.96 -10.56
C ILE A 316 -2.53 8.03 -11.58
N GLU A 317 -1.92 7.63 -12.70
CA GLU A 317 -1.57 8.53 -13.78
C GLU A 317 -2.77 9.35 -14.27
N GLY A 318 -2.56 10.66 -14.43
CA GLY A 318 -3.59 11.60 -14.85
C GLY A 318 -4.53 12.07 -13.74
N THR A 319 -4.34 11.62 -12.49
CA THR A 319 -5.10 12.13 -11.35
C THR A 319 -4.35 13.24 -10.63
N LYS A 320 -5.09 14.13 -9.96
CA LYS A 320 -4.51 15.20 -9.13
C LYS A 320 -3.57 14.66 -8.05
N GLY A 321 -3.90 13.50 -7.49
CA GLY A 321 -3.10 12.83 -6.48
C GLY A 321 -1.69 12.47 -6.95
N ALA A 322 -1.52 12.11 -8.24
CA ALA A 322 -0.23 11.80 -8.84
C ALA A 322 0.55 13.03 -9.33
N GLU A 323 -0.05 14.21 -9.36
CA GLU A 323 0.65 15.44 -9.74
C GLU A 323 1.63 15.89 -8.65
N PHE A 324 2.70 16.56 -9.07
CA PHE A 324 3.60 17.26 -8.15
C PHE A 324 2.87 18.42 -7.45
N ILE A 325 3.29 18.74 -6.23
CA ILE A 325 2.69 19.81 -5.43
C ILE A 325 3.09 21.19 -5.95
N ASP A 326 2.27 22.20 -5.64
CA ASP A 326 2.54 23.59 -5.98
C ASP A 326 3.90 24.07 -5.42
N GLY A 327 4.67 24.72 -6.30
CA GLY A 327 6.02 25.21 -6.03
C GLY A 327 7.13 24.17 -6.21
N LEU A 328 6.79 22.93 -6.58
CA LEU A 328 7.72 21.84 -6.94
C LEU A 328 7.30 21.16 -8.25
N VAL A 329 6.67 21.93 -9.14
CA VAL A 329 6.27 21.47 -10.47
C VAL A 329 7.46 21.70 -11.42
N PRO A 330 7.95 20.66 -12.11
CA PRO A 330 9.00 20.80 -13.11
C PRO A 330 8.55 21.69 -14.27
N ALA A 331 9.47 22.48 -14.81
CA ALA A 331 9.26 23.24 -16.03
C ALA A 331 9.24 22.31 -17.26
N GLU A 332 8.48 22.68 -18.29
CA GLU A 332 8.45 21.93 -19.56
C GLU A 332 9.68 22.29 -20.42
N THR A 333 10.87 21.84 -19.99
CA THR A 333 12.16 22.11 -20.66
C THR A 333 13.03 20.85 -20.72
N GLU A 334 13.95 20.75 -21.68
CA GLU A 334 14.82 19.58 -21.86
C GLU A 334 15.75 19.27 -20.66
N ASP A 335 16.05 20.29 -19.84
CA ASP A 335 16.93 20.19 -18.67
C ASP A 335 16.17 19.95 -17.35
N ASP A 336 14.85 19.79 -17.43
CA ASP A 336 13.97 19.53 -16.30
C ASP A 336 13.16 18.26 -16.53
N ILE A 337 13.78 17.16 -16.13
CA ILE A 337 13.39 15.83 -16.56
C ILE A 337 12.37 15.27 -15.59
N VAL A 338 11.32 14.65 -16.12
CA VAL A 338 10.32 13.95 -15.31
C VAL A 338 10.49 12.45 -15.44
N ILE A 339 10.72 11.76 -14.32
CA ILE A 339 10.79 10.30 -14.25
C ILE A 339 9.57 9.77 -13.53
N LYS A 340 8.83 8.87 -14.18
CA LYS A 340 7.74 8.12 -13.56
C LYS A 340 8.22 6.74 -13.12
N LYS A 341 8.30 6.51 -11.81
CA LYS A 341 8.71 5.22 -11.24
C LYS A 341 7.51 4.41 -10.74
N ARG A 342 7.69 3.08 -10.69
CA ARG A 342 6.68 2.11 -10.22
C ARG A 342 7.07 1.42 -8.93
N ARG A 343 8.24 1.75 -8.39
CA ARG A 343 8.85 1.19 -7.17
C ARG A 343 9.47 2.30 -6.33
N LEU A 344 10.01 1.94 -5.17
CA LEU A 344 10.64 2.91 -4.27
C LEU A 344 11.92 3.48 -4.88
N ASP A 345 12.83 2.60 -5.30
CA ASP A 345 14.06 2.97 -6.02
C ASP A 345 13.74 3.71 -7.33
N ALA A 346 14.30 4.91 -7.48
CA ALA A 346 14.15 5.73 -8.66
C ALA A 346 14.83 5.14 -9.92
N PHE A 347 15.82 4.27 -9.75
CA PHE A 347 16.51 3.60 -10.87
C PHE A 347 15.80 2.34 -11.36
N TYR A 348 15.03 1.69 -10.49
CA TYR A 348 14.47 0.37 -10.80
C TYR A 348 13.43 0.44 -11.93
N ASN A 349 13.77 -0.16 -13.08
CA ASN A 349 12.97 -0.19 -14.30
C ASN A 349 12.55 1.22 -14.77
N THR A 350 13.46 2.20 -14.69
CA THR A 350 13.31 3.53 -15.28
C THR A 350 14.45 3.82 -16.25
N ASP A 351 14.34 4.93 -16.97
CA ASP A 351 15.36 5.49 -17.86
C ASP A 351 16.33 6.45 -17.13
N LEU A 352 16.21 6.61 -15.81
CA LEU A 352 17.02 7.53 -15.01
C LEU A 352 18.52 7.30 -15.19
N LYS A 353 18.99 6.05 -15.10
CA LYS A 353 20.42 5.74 -15.24
C LYS A 353 20.96 6.17 -16.60
N MET A 354 20.27 5.80 -17.67
CA MET A 354 20.63 6.15 -19.05
C MET A 354 20.73 7.66 -19.22
N ILE A 355 19.76 8.40 -18.68
CA ILE A 355 19.70 9.85 -18.71
C ILE A 355 20.89 10.48 -17.98
N LEU A 356 21.19 10.04 -16.76
CA LEU A 356 22.31 10.55 -15.97
C LEU A 356 23.66 10.25 -16.65
N GLU A 357 23.84 9.05 -17.19
CA GLU A 357 25.05 8.66 -17.92
C GLU A 357 25.24 9.48 -19.21
N SER A 358 24.17 9.70 -19.97
CA SER A 358 24.21 10.51 -21.21
C SER A 358 24.61 11.97 -20.95
N ARG A 359 24.34 12.48 -19.74
CA ARG A 359 24.72 13.82 -19.29
C ARG A 359 26.04 13.83 -18.50
N ASN A 360 26.78 12.73 -18.49
CA ASN A 360 28.04 12.57 -17.75
C ASN A 360 27.94 12.95 -16.26
N ILE A 361 26.78 12.69 -15.64
CA ILE A 361 26.57 12.95 -14.22
C ILE A 361 27.42 11.98 -13.40
N LYS A 362 28.08 12.51 -12.36
CA LYS A 362 28.92 11.76 -11.41
C LYS A 362 28.48 11.97 -9.97
N HIS A 363 27.74 13.03 -9.70
CA HIS A 363 27.25 13.36 -8.38
C HIS A 363 25.75 13.62 -8.40
N ILE A 364 25.07 13.11 -7.37
CA ILE A 364 23.63 13.23 -7.22
C ILE A 364 23.35 13.94 -5.90
N VAL A 365 22.57 15.02 -5.97
CA VAL A 365 22.00 15.70 -4.80
C VAL A 365 20.54 15.27 -4.66
N LEU A 366 20.22 14.54 -3.60
CA LEU A 366 18.90 13.95 -3.36
C LEU A 366 18.07 14.77 -2.35
N ALA A 367 16.81 15.01 -2.71
CA ALA A 367 15.77 15.58 -1.85
C ALA A 367 14.44 14.83 -2.11
N GLY A 368 13.58 14.70 -1.09
CA GLY A 368 12.28 14.07 -1.27
C GLY A 368 11.72 13.30 -0.08
N ILE A 369 10.66 12.53 -0.33
CA ILE A 369 9.88 11.84 0.69
C ILE A 369 9.53 10.41 0.21
N ASN A 370 9.64 9.36 1.02
CA ASN A 370 10.15 9.32 2.40
C ASN A 370 11.64 9.00 2.51
N THR A 371 12.28 9.47 3.58
CA THR A 371 13.71 9.25 3.83
C THR A 371 14.03 7.75 3.93
N GLY A 372 13.25 6.98 4.68
CA GLY A 372 13.47 5.54 4.89
C GLY A 372 13.04 4.63 3.74
N GLY A 373 12.24 5.12 2.80
CA GLY A 373 11.86 4.37 1.61
C GLY A 373 12.62 4.86 0.38
N VAL A 374 12.09 5.88 -0.28
CA VAL A 374 12.54 6.31 -1.61
C VAL A 374 13.97 6.83 -1.59
N ILE A 375 14.31 7.69 -0.63
CA ILE A 375 15.64 8.29 -0.52
C ILE A 375 16.68 7.21 -0.20
N LEU A 376 16.46 6.40 0.83
CA LEU A 376 17.36 5.30 1.18
C LEU A 376 17.52 4.28 0.04
N SER A 377 16.42 3.85 -0.57
CA SER A 377 16.45 2.85 -1.65
C SER A 377 17.21 3.36 -2.86
N THR A 378 16.94 4.61 -3.28
CA THR A 378 17.60 5.24 -4.43
C THR A 378 19.08 5.47 -4.16
N THR A 379 19.41 5.91 -2.94
CA THR A 379 20.81 6.17 -2.56
C THR A 379 21.65 4.90 -2.59
N ARG A 380 21.13 3.77 -2.11
CA ARG A 380 21.83 2.48 -2.17
C ARG A 380 22.14 2.05 -3.60
N SER A 381 21.14 2.08 -4.48
CA SER A 381 21.34 1.75 -5.88
C SER A 381 22.31 2.71 -6.57
N ALA A 382 22.26 4.00 -6.25
CA ALA A 382 23.17 4.99 -6.81
C ALA A 382 24.63 4.77 -6.35
N CYS A 383 24.85 4.41 -5.08
CA CYS A 383 26.16 4.03 -4.57
C CYS A 383 26.70 2.78 -5.28
N ASP A 384 25.87 1.76 -5.49
CA ASP A 384 26.25 0.54 -6.23
C ASP A 384 26.57 0.82 -7.72
N MET A 385 26.15 1.98 -8.23
CA MET A 385 26.46 2.49 -9.58
C MET A 385 27.59 3.53 -9.58
N ASP A 386 28.36 3.64 -8.49
CA ASP A 386 29.50 4.54 -8.32
C ASP A 386 29.16 6.05 -8.41
N PHE A 387 27.89 6.44 -8.23
CA PHE A 387 27.56 7.85 -8.06
C PHE A 387 27.99 8.34 -6.69
N ARG A 388 28.58 9.53 -6.64
CA ARG A 388 28.74 10.27 -5.38
C ARG A 388 27.37 10.80 -4.96
N ILE A 389 27.04 10.73 -3.68
CA ILE A 389 25.71 11.14 -3.19
C ILE A 389 25.81 12.20 -2.09
N THR A 390 24.96 13.22 -2.22
CA THR A 390 24.64 14.15 -1.15
C THR A 390 23.13 14.10 -0.89
N VAL A 391 22.73 13.86 0.37
CA VAL A 391 21.34 13.94 0.81
C VAL A 391 21.13 15.27 1.52
N VAL A 392 20.07 16.00 1.16
CA VAL A 392 19.80 17.32 1.74
C VAL A 392 18.86 17.18 2.95
N LYS A 393 19.40 17.34 4.16
CA LYS A 393 18.73 16.99 5.43
C LYS A 393 17.34 17.63 5.57
N GLU A 394 17.23 18.96 5.45
CA GLU A 394 15.93 19.65 5.60
C GLU A 394 15.02 19.53 4.37
N CYS A 395 15.49 18.91 3.29
CA CYS A 395 14.70 18.60 2.10
C CYS A 395 14.42 17.10 1.97
N CYS A 396 14.56 16.35 3.06
CA CYS A 396 14.13 14.96 3.17
C CYS A 396 13.21 14.78 4.39
N PHE A 397 12.16 13.97 4.24
CA PHE A 397 11.17 13.77 5.30
C PHE A 397 10.85 12.30 5.52
N ASP A 398 10.73 11.90 6.78
CA ASP A 398 10.10 10.65 7.20
C ASP A 398 9.07 10.94 8.30
N GLY A 399 8.00 10.14 8.34
CA GLY A 399 6.98 10.27 9.40
C GLY A 399 7.50 9.80 10.76
N SER A 400 8.58 9.00 10.79
CA SER A 400 9.25 8.59 12.01
C SER A 400 10.54 9.38 12.22
N GLU A 401 10.57 10.17 13.29
CA GLU A 401 11.77 10.90 13.71
C GLU A 401 12.95 9.95 14.00
N THR A 402 12.68 8.79 14.60
CA THR A 402 13.72 7.77 14.84
C THR A 402 14.34 7.29 13.54
N VAL A 403 13.53 7.00 12.52
CA VAL A 403 14.01 6.58 11.20
C VAL A 403 14.80 7.71 10.54
N GLN A 404 14.28 8.94 10.56
CA GLN A 404 14.96 10.13 10.03
C GLN A 404 16.36 10.28 10.63
N ASN A 405 16.48 10.28 11.96
CA ASN A 405 17.73 10.54 12.67
C ASN A 405 18.76 9.42 12.44
N VAL A 406 18.34 8.15 12.55
CA VAL A 406 19.23 7.00 12.28
C VAL A 406 19.77 7.05 10.84
N LEU A 407 18.95 7.43 9.87
CA LEU A 407 19.41 7.51 8.48
C LEU A 407 20.39 8.67 8.27
N MET A 408 20.05 9.86 8.76
CA MET A 408 20.85 11.08 8.54
C MET A 408 22.19 11.07 9.28
N ASP A 409 22.22 10.53 10.50
CA ASP A 409 23.38 10.70 11.38
C ASP A 409 24.21 9.42 11.50
N GLU A 410 23.64 8.25 11.19
CA GLU A 410 24.35 6.97 11.28
C GLU A 410 24.51 6.30 9.92
N ILE A 411 23.41 6.00 9.21
CA ILE A 411 23.47 5.12 8.03
C ILE A 411 24.12 5.82 6.84
N PHE A 412 23.68 7.03 6.48
CA PHE A 412 24.24 7.74 5.32
C PHE A 412 25.75 8.03 5.50
N PRO A 413 26.22 8.61 6.63
CA PRO A 413 27.65 8.84 6.83
C PRO A 413 28.48 7.54 6.77
N ARG A 414 27.97 6.44 7.35
CA ARG A 414 28.64 5.12 7.32
C ARG A 414 28.80 4.54 5.92
N GLN A 415 27.99 4.99 4.97
CA GLN A 415 28.01 4.57 3.58
C GLN A 415 28.76 5.56 2.67
N GLY A 416 29.43 6.57 3.25
CA GLY A 416 30.14 7.59 2.48
C GLY A 416 29.21 8.61 1.81
N ILE A 417 27.95 8.69 2.23
CA ILE A 417 26.97 9.64 1.72
C ILE A 417 27.00 10.89 2.58
N ALA A 418 27.15 12.05 1.95
CA ALA A 418 27.14 13.32 2.66
C ALA A 418 25.70 13.73 2.99
N ALA A 419 25.33 13.76 4.27
CA ALA A 419 24.06 14.34 4.72
C ALA A 419 24.29 15.80 5.10
N MET A 420 23.77 16.75 4.32
CA MET A 420 24.13 18.16 4.41
C MET A 420 22.93 19.07 4.65
N ASN A 421 23.16 20.18 5.34
CA ASN A 421 22.16 21.23 5.49
C ASN A 421 21.95 21.94 4.15
N VAL A 422 20.71 22.29 3.83
CA VAL A 422 20.33 22.91 2.55
C VAL A 422 21.01 24.26 2.35
N ASP A 423 21.30 25.03 3.41
CA ASP A 423 21.98 26.33 3.27
C ASP A 423 23.40 26.19 2.70
N VAL A 424 24.08 25.06 2.94
CA VAL A 424 25.38 24.77 2.31
C VAL A 424 25.20 24.62 0.81
N ILE A 425 24.19 23.86 0.38
CA ILE A 425 23.88 23.63 -1.03
C ILE A 425 23.42 24.92 -1.71
N LEU A 426 22.61 25.74 -1.03
CA LEU A 426 22.14 27.02 -1.55
C LEU A 426 23.28 28.01 -1.77
N ASN A 427 24.33 27.98 -0.95
CA ASN A 427 25.49 28.84 -1.11
C ASN A 427 26.30 28.46 -2.36
N GLU A 428 26.46 27.17 -2.65
CA GLU A 428 27.14 26.68 -3.87
C GLU A 428 26.37 27.03 -5.16
N LEU A 429 25.04 27.19 -5.08
CA LEU A 429 24.19 27.54 -6.22
C LEU A 429 24.16 29.04 -6.55
N ARG A 430 24.70 29.91 -5.69
CA ARG A 430 24.78 31.36 -5.94
C ARG A 430 25.85 31.69 -6.98
#